data_AF-A0A1U7ZVE3-F1
#
_entry.id   AF-A0A1U7ZVE3-F1
#
_cell.length_a   1.000
_cell.length_b   1.000
_cell.length_c   1.000
_cell.angle_alpha   90.00
_cell.angle_beta   90.00
_cell.angle_gamma   90.00
#
_symmetry.space_group_name_H-M   'P 1'
#
loop_
_entity.id
_entity.type
_entity.pdbx_description
1 polymer ?
#
loop_
_entity_poly.entity_id
_entity_poly.type
_entity_poly.pdbx_seq_one_letter_code
_entity_poly.pdbx_strand_id
1 'polypeptide(L)'
;MTKARRLGVSTPVLYAVDPVLHTLTFEYVEGPAVKDIFLDFGLHSVIEERMEDIATQIGDAIGKLHDGGLIHGDLTTSNMLIRSGTNQLVLIDFGLSFTSTLPEDKAVDLYVLERALFSMHSLCGNVMDRILAAYRKSSKQWSSTLNKLAQVRQRGRKRTMVG
;
A
#
# COMPACT_ATOMS: atom_id res chain seq x y z
N MET A 1 -5.68 2.09 -12.21
CA MET A 1 -4.39 1.63 -12.77
C MET A 1 -3.70 2.62 -13.71
N THR A 2 -4.28 3.01 -14.84
CA THR A 2 -3.58 3.90 -15.82
C THR A 2 -3.08 5.21 -15.21
N LYS A 3 -3.87 5.83 -14.32
CA LYS A 3 -3.46 7.01 -13.56
C LYS A 3 -2.27 6.72 -12.63
N ALA A 4 -2.29 5.62 -11.87
CA ALA A 4 -1.18 5.21 -11.02
C ALA A 4 0.11 5.03 -11.82
N ARG A 5 0.05 4.37 -12.98
CA ARG A 5 1.20 4.19 -13.88
C ARG A 5 1.78 5.52 -14.36
N ARG A 6 0.93 6.50 -14.72
CA ARG A 6 1.35 7.87 -15.08
C ARG A 6 2.02 8.62 -13.93
N LEU A 7 1.71 8.27 -12.69
CA LEU A 7 2.34 8.83 -11.48
C LEU A 7 3.67 8.14 -11.13
N GLY A 8 4.15 7.21 -11.96
CA GLY A 8 5.38 6.47 -11.72
C GLY A 8 5.24 5.35 -10.69
N VAL A 9 4.02 4.83 -10.50
CA VAL A 9 3.72 3.68 -9.65
C VAL A 9 3.56 2.44 -10.54
N SER A 10 4.33 1.39 -10.25
CA SER A 10 4.25 0.14 -11.02
C SER A 10 2.92 -0.55 -10.75
N THR A 11 2.24 -0.93 -11.83
CA THR A 11 0.94 -1.63 -11.85
C THR A 11 0.94 -2.57 -13.05
N PRO A 12 0.17 -3.68 -13.05
CA PRO A 12 0.07 -4.55 -14.23
C PRO A 12 -0.41 -3.79 -15.48
N VAL A 13 0.11 -4.12 -16.66
CA VAL A 13 -0.47 -3.62 -17.92
C VAL A 13 -1.90 -4.16 -18.06
N LEU A 14 -2.86 -3.31 -18.43
CA LEU A 14 -4.20 -3.76 -18.84
C LEU A 14 -4.16 -4.08 -20.34
N TYR A 15 -4.32 -5.35 -20.71
CA TYR A 15 -4.32 -5.78 -22.11
C TYR A 15 -5.71 -5.67 -22.75
N ALA A 16 -6.78 -6.01 -22.02
CA ALA A 16 -8.14 -5.99 -22.56
C ALA A 16 -9.20 -5.73 -21.49
N VAL A 17 -10.29 -5.07 -21.90
CA VAL A 17 -11.51 -4.85 -21.11
C VAL A 17 -12.68 -5.38 -21.92
N ASP A 18 -13.40 -6.36 -21.37
CA ASP A 18 -14.66 -6.83 -21.92
C ASP A 18 -15.81 -6.45 -20.96
N PRO A 19 -16.59 -5.40 -21.27
CA PRO A 19 -17.69 -4.98 -20.42
C PRO A 19 -18.92 -5.89 -20.50
N VAL A 20 -19.04 -6.73 -21.54
CA VAL A 20 -20.16 -7.67 -21.71
C VAL A 20 -19.92 -8.92 -20.89
N LEU A 21 -18.69 -9.45 -20.92
CA LEU A 21 -18.27 -10.60 -20.11
C LEU A 21 -17.74 -10.20 -18.72
N HIS A 22 -17.79 -8.91 -18.38
CA HIS A 22 -17.27 -8.35 -17.12
C HIS A 22 -15.84 -8.82 -16.79
N THR A 23 -14.99 -8.91 -17.81
CA THR A 23 -13.64 -9.47 -17.70
C THR A 23 -12.57 -8.40 -17.97
N LEU A 24 -11.52 -8.43 -17.16
CA LEU A 24 -10.32 -7.60 -17.32
C LEU A 24 -9.11 -8.52 -17.49
N THR A 25 -8.33 -8.32 -18.55
CA THR A 25 -7.11 -9.10 -18.80
C THR A 25 -5.89 -8.23 -18.50
N PHE A 26 -5.03 -8.70 -17.59
CA PHE A 26 -3.84 -7.98 -17.15
C PHE A 26 -2.55 -8.73 -17.48
N GLU A 27 -1.43 -8.00 -17.47
CA GLU A 27 -0.09 -8.56 -17.34
C GLU A 27 -0.03 -9.48 -16.13
N TYR A 28 0.51 -10.69 -16.33
CA TYR A 28 0.89 -11.55 -15.24
C TYR A 28 2.19 -11.04 -14.61
N VAL A 29 2.12 -10.63 -13.34
CA VAL A 29 3.29 -10.19 -12.58
C VAL A 29 3.83 -11.39 -11.82
N GLU A 30 4.94 -11.95 -12.31
CA GLU A 30 5.64 -13.04 -11.63
C GLU A 30 6.31 -12.51 -10.36
N GLY A 31 5.97 -13.07 -9.21
CA GLY A 31 6.57 -12.72 -7.92
C GLY A 31 5.64 -12.96 -6.72
N PRO A 32 6.19 -13.06 -5.50
CA PRO A 32 5.41 -13.27 -4.29
C PRO A 32 4.64 -12.01 -3.86
N ALA A 33 3.53 -12.20 -3.15
CA ALA A 33 2.86 -11.10 -2.47
C ALA A 33 3.69 -10.62 -1.28
N VAL A 34 3.63 -9.31 -0.99
CA VAL A 34 4.32 -8.71 0.17
C VAL A 34 3.85 -9.38 1.47
N LYS A 35 2.57 -9.76 1.53
CA LYS A 35 2.02 -10.55 2.64
C LYS A 35 2.86 -11.79 2.93
N ASP A 36 3.15 -12.59 1.92
CA ASP A 36 3.84 -13.87 2.08
C ASP A 36 5.30 -13.66 2.48
N ILE A 37 5.94 -12.62 1.92
CA ILE A 37 7.31 -12.22 2.29
C ILE A 37 7.38 -11.83 3.76
N PHE A 38 6.43 -11.03 4.23
CA PHE A 38 6.41 -10.57 5.63
C PHE A 38 6.08 -11.68 6.62
N LEU A 39 5.26 -12.67 6.23
CA LEU A 39 5.04 -13.87 7.04
C LEU A 39 6.31 -14.71 7.15
N ASP A 40 7.05 -14.88 6.05
CA ASP A 40 8.31 -15.62 6.03
C ASP A 40 9.39 -14.98 6.90
N PHE A 41 9.51 -13.65 6.87
CA PHE A 41 10.40 -12.90 7.78
C PHE A 41 10.09 -13.11 9.26
N GLY A 42 8.84 -13.41 9.59
CA GLY A 42 8.44 -13.71 10.94
C GLY A 42 8.89 -15.08 11.44
N LEU A 43 9.09 -16.03 10.52
CA LEU A 43 9.44 -17.42 10.81
C LEU A 43 10.95 -17.66 10.76
N HIS A 44 11.68 -16.83 10.03
CA HIS A 44 13.13 -16.96 9.81
C HIS A 44 13.88 -15.69 10.26
N SER A 45 15.21 -15.73 10.28
CA SER A 45 16.03 -14.54 10.58
C SER A 45 15.69 -13.41 9.61
N VAL A 46 15.20 -12.29 10.14
CA VAL A 46 14.82 -11.11 9.35
C VAL A 46 16.02 -10.59 8.55
N ILE A 47 15.88 -10.52 7.23
CA ILE A 47 16.81 -9.75 6.39
C ILE A 47 16.37 -8.28 6.47
N GLU A 48 16.90 -7.58 7.46
CA GLU A 48 16.57 -6.19 7.80
C GLU A 48 16.63 -5.25 6.59
N GLU A 49 17.63 -5.46 5.72
CA GLU A 49 17.82 -4.68 4.49
C GLU A 49 16.68 -4.88 3.49
N ARG A 50 16.23 -6.13 3.29
CA ARG A 50 15.13 -6.44 2.36
C ARG A 50 13.80 -5.89 2.87
N MET A 51 13.60 -5.92 4.19
CA MET A 51 12.44 -5.31 4.82
C MET A 51 12.42 -3.78 4.66
N GLU A 52 13.57 -3.13 4.87
CA GLU A 52 13.72 -1.69 4.67
C GLU A 52 13.45 -1.28 3.22
N ASP A 53 13.97 -2.05 2.26
CA ASP A 53 13.76 -1.81 0.83
C ASP A 53 12.27 -1.90 0.46
N ILE A 54 11.59 -2.99 0.85
CA ILE A 54 10.16 -3.16 0.58
C ILE A 54 9.35 -2.05 1.24
N ALA A 55 9.63 -1.72 2.50
CA ALA A 55 8.93 -0.65 3.21
C ALA A 55 9.13 0.72 2.53
N THR A 56 10.33 0.98 2.03
CA THR A 56 10.65 2.20 1.29
C THR A 56 9.87 2.28 -0.01
N GLN A 57 9.87 1.20 -0.81
CA GLN A 57 9.11 1.13 -2.05
C GLN A 57 7.60 1.33 -1.82
N ILE A 58 7.04 0.78 -0.74
CA ILE A 58 5.63 0.95 -0.37
C ILE A 58 5.34 2.42 -0.03
N GLY A 59 6.14 3.03 0.84
CA GLY A 59 5.97 4.43 1.22
C GLY A 59 6.06 5.38 0.03
N ASP A 60 7.01 5.16 -0.87
CA ASP A 60 7.20 5.94 -2.09
C ASP A 60 6.03 5.77 -3.08
N ALA A 61 5.55 4.54 -3.28
CA ALA A 61 4.42 4.27 -4.15
C ALA A 61 3.15 4.97 -3.64
N ILE A 62 2.84 4.85 -2.35
CA ILE A 62 1.67 5.50 -1.74
C ILE A 62 1.81 7.02 -1.77
N GLY A 63 3.02 7.54 -1.52
CA GLY A 63 3.32 8.97 -1.62
C GLY A 63 2.97 9.54 -2.99
N LYS A 64 3.41 8.86 -4.06
CA LYS A 64 3.10 9.23 -5.45
C LYS A 64 1.60 9.13 -5.77
N LEU A 65 0.91 8.09 -5.30
CA LEU A 65 -0.54 7.96 -5.48
C LEU A 65 -1.29 9.15 -4.85
N HIS A 66 -1.00 9.44 -3.58
CA HIS A 66 -1.67 10.47 -2.81
C HIS A 66 -1.40 11.88 -3.32
N ASP A 67 -0.15 12.19 -3.70
CA ASP A 67 0.20 13.48 -4.32
C ASP A 67 -0.46 13.63 -5.70
N GLY A 68 -0.64 12.53 -6.42
CA GLY A 68 -1.41 12.48 -7.67
C GLY A 68 -2.93 12.51 -7.51
N GLY A 69 -3.43 12.64 -6.26
CA GLY A 69 -4.85 12.64 -5.95
C GLY A 69 -5.54 11.34 -6.32
N LEU A 70 -4.87 10.21 -6.11
CA LEU A 70 -5.41 8.86 -6.29
C LEU A 70 -5.34 8.13 -4.94
N ILE A 71 -6.50 7.67 -4.48
CA ILE A 71 -6.64 6.81 -3.30
C ILE A 71 -6.82 5.38 -3.81
N HIS A 72 -6.13 4.42 -3.22
CA HIS A 72 -6.25 3.02 -3.62
C HIS A 72 -7.56 2.42 -3.09
N GLY A 73 -7.90 2.70 -1.83
CA GLY A 73 -9.16 2.28 -1.19
C GLY A 73 -9.13 0.88 -0.60
N ASP A 74 -8.03 0.13 -0.79
CA ASP A 74 -7.81 -1.21 -0.24
C ASP A 74 -6.30 -1.53 -0.15
N LEU A 75 -5.52 -0.65 0.50
CA LEU A 75 -4.09 -0.86 0.69
C LEU A 75 -3.83 -1.99 1.69
N THR A 76 -3.78 -3.23 1.21
CA THR A 76 -3.34 -4.40 1.98
C THR A 76 -2.06 -4.99 1.39
N THR A 77 -1.32 -5.74 2.20
CA THR A 77 -0.08 -6.41 1.75
C THR A 77 -0.34 -7.53 0.72
N SER A 78 -1.59 -7.99 0.58
CA SER A 78 -1.99 -8.93 -0.47
C SER A 78 -2.18 -8.25 -1.82
N ASN A 79 -2.47 -6.94 -1.83
CA ASN A 79 -2.61 -6.12 -3.05
C ASN A 79 -1.26 -5.53 -3.51
N MET A 80 -0.16 -6.15 -3.09
CA MET A 80 1.21 -5.73 -3.35
C MET A 80 2.05 -6.95 -3.73
N LEU A 81 2.71 -6.90 -4.88
CA LEU A 81 3.60 -7.95 -5.36
C LEU A 81 5.03 -7.42 -5.45
N ILE A 82 6.02 -8.29 -5.20
CA ILE A 82 7.43 -8.00 -5.52
C ILE A 82 7.80 -8.75 -6.78
N ARG A 83 8.04 -8.03 -7.88
CA ARG A 83 8.37 -8.65 -9.17
C ARG A 83 9.69 -9.42 -9.10
N SER A 84 9.65 -10.68 -9.49
CA SER A 84 10.83 -11.53 -9.64
C SER A 84 11.83 -10.92 -10.64
N GLY A 85 13.12 -10.97 -10.30
CA GLY A 85 14.21 -10.47 -11.15
C GLY A 85 14.50 -8.97 -11.04
N THR A 86 13.51 -8.13 -10.66
CA THR A 86 13.74 -6.69 -10.48
C THR A 86 13.56 -6.21 -9.04
N ASN A 87 12.97 -7.04 -8.16
CA ASN A 87 12.56 -6.67 -6.80
C ASN A 87 11.67 -5.42 -6.73
N GLN A 88 11.00 -5.07 -7.82
CA GLN A 88 10.15 -3.88 -7.88
C GLN A 88 8.77 -4.16 -7.27
N LEU A 89 8.33 -3.27 -6.38
CA LEU A 89 6.96 -3.27 -5.88
C LEU A 89 5.97 -2.95 -7.00
N VAL A 90 4.95 -3.81 -7.14
CA VAL A 90 3.82 -3.63 -8.05
C VAL A 90 2.53 -3.60 -7.23
N LEU A 91 1.77 -2.51 -7.35
CA LEU A 91 0.44 -2.42 -6.75
C LEU A 91 -0.59 -3.01 -7.69
N ILE A 92 -1.49 -3.82 -7.13
CA ILE A 92 -2.58 -4.48 -7.84
C ILE A 92 -3.93 -4.11 -7.22
N ASP A 93 -5.01 -4.52 -7.87
CA ASP A 93 -6.39 -4.33 -7.40
C ASP A 93 -6.78 -2.87 -7.07
N PHE A 94 -7.04 -2.10 -8.12
CA PHE A 94 -7.58 -0.75 -8.01
C PHE A 94 -9.12 -0.73 -8.05
N GLY A 95 -9.79 -1.83 -7.72
CA GLY A 95 -11.25 -1.97 -7.84
C GLY A 95 -12.05 -0.98 -6.99
N LEU A 96 -11.49 -0.59 -5.84
CA LEU A 96 -12.07 0.40 -4.92
C LEU A 96 -11.40 1.78 -5.01
N SER A 97 -10.52 1.98 -6.00
CA SER A 97 -9.76 3.23 -6.12
C SER A 97 -10.63 4.39 -6.58
N PHE A 98 -10.32 5.58 -6.08
CA PHE A 98 -11.03 6.80 -6.45
C PHE A 98 -10.10 8.02 -6.38
N THR A 99 -10.51 9.10 -7.03
CA THR A 99 -9.74 10.35 -7.02
C THR A 99 -10.16 11.22 -5.85
N SER A 100 -9.22 11.56 -4.98
CA SER A 100 -9.44 12.53 -3.91
C SER A 100 -8.14 13.26 -3.56
N THR A 101 -8.26 14.54 -3.21
CA THR A 101 -7.18 15.36 -2.68
C THR A 101 -7.29 15.55 -1.17
N LEU A 102 -8.36 15.07 -0.54
CA LEU A 102 -8.65 15.29 0.86
C LEU A 102 -7.64 14.54 1.75
N PRO A 103 -7.08 15.19 2.78
CA PRO A 103 -6.21 14.52 3.75
C PRO A 103 -6.90 13.38 4.52
N GLU A 104 -8.23 13.43 4.67
CA GLU A 104 -9.02 12.38 5.33
C GLU A 104 -8.91 11.06 4.56
N ASP A 105 -9.18 11.06 3.25
CA ASP A 105 -9.18 9.83 2.45
C ASP A 105 -7.78 9.20 2.40
N LYS A 106 -6.73 10.02 2.27
CA LYS A 106 -5.33 9.59 2.33
C LYS A 106 -4.97 8.97 3.68
N ALA A 107 -5.46 9.57 4.76
CA ALA A 107 -5.25 9.07 6.11
C ALA A 107 -6.00 7.76 6.34
N VAL A 108 -7.21 7.61 5.80
CA VAL A 108 -7.96 6.34 5.84
C VAL A 108 -7.23 5.26 5.06
N ASP A 109 -6.69 5.55 3.87
CA ASP A 109 -5.93 4.58 3.06
C ASP A 109 -4.68 4.08 3.81
N LEU A 110 -3.89 4.99 4.40
CA LEU A 110 -2.75 4.62 5.27
C LEU A 110 -3.19 3.85 6.51
N TYR A 111 -4.36 4.16 7.06
CA TYR A 111 -4.90 3.46 8.23
C TYR A 111 -5.34 2.02 7.88
N VAL A 112 -5.88 1.78 6.69
CA VAL A 112 -6.18 0.42 6.20
C VAL A 112 -4.90 -0.41 6.14
N LEU A 113 -3.82 0.14 5.56
CA LEU A 113 -2.53 -0.53 5.52
C LEU A 113 -1.97 -0.80 6.92
N GLU A 114 -2.04 0.18 7.80
CA GLU A 114 -1.64 0.01 9.20
C GLU A 114 -2.39 -1.17 9.85
N ARG A 115 -3.71 -1.25 9.68
CA ARG A 115 -4.53 -2.33 10.21
C ARG A 115 -4.21 -3.68 9.59
N ALA A 116 -3.95 -3.73 8.30
CA ALA A 116 -3.54 -4.95 7.59
C ALA A 116 -2.18 -5.47 8.10
N LEU A 117 -1.23 -4.57 8.39
CA LEU A 117 0.05 -4.95 8.99
C LEU A 117 -0.11 -5.41 10.45
N PHE A 118 -0.98 -4.75 11.23
CA PHE A 118 -1.25 -5.16 12.61
C PHE A 118 -1.89 -6.55 12.72
N SER A 119 -2.78 -6.93 11.80
CA SER A 119 -3.44 -8.24 11.83
C SER A 119 -2.49 -9.40 11.49
N MET A 120 -1.33 -9.12 10.91
CA MET A 120 -0.26 -10.10 10.69
C MET A 120 0.56 -10.41 11.96
N HIS A 121 0.12 -9.92 13.14
CA HIS A 121 0.58 -10.18 14.51
C HIS A 121 2.10 -10.36 14.72
N SER A 122 2.75 -9.47 15.51
CA SER A 122 4.12 -9.59 16.06
C SER A 122 5.32 -9.79 15.11
N LEU A 123 5.11 -10.13 13.85
CA LEU A 123 6.17 -10.52 12.91
C LEU A 123 6.75 -9.32 12.11
N CYS A 124 6.00 -8.23 12.00
CA CYS A 124 6.38 -7.07 11.16
C CYS A 124 6.99 -5.89 11.94
N GLY A 125 7.29 -6.04 13.23
CA GLY A 125 8.03 -5.04 14.03
C GLY A 125 7.66 -3.58 13.75
N ASN A 126 8.65 -2.79 13.31
CA ASN A 126 8.55 -1.37 12.97
C ASN A 126 8.33 -1.09 11.46
N VAL A 127 7.84 -2.06 10.67
CA VAL A 127 7.63 -1.89 9.21
C VAL A 127 6.74 -0.69 8.89
N MET A 128 5.66 -0.50 9.65
CA MET A 128 4.78 0.66 9.44
C MET A 128 5.52 1.99 9.63
N ASP A 129 6.42 2.08 10.61
CA ASP A 129 7.20 3.30 10.85
C ASP A 129 8.17 3.59 9.70
N ARG A 130 8.77 2.55 9.12
CA ARG A 130 9.62 2.66 7.92
C ARG A 130 8.83 3.13 6.69
N ILE A 131 7.66 2.53 6.46
CA ILE A 131 6.73 2.95 5.40
C ILE A 131 6.36 4.42 5.56
N LEU A 132 6.00 4.84 6.79
CA LEU A 132 5.66 6.23 7.07
C LEU A 132 6.87 7.16 6.92
N ALA A 133 8.08 6.72 7.24
CA ALA A 133 9.30 7.48 7.01
C ALA A 133 9.58 7.71 5.52
N ALA A 134 9.42 6.69 4.68
CA ALA A 134 9.51 6.82 3.22
C ALA A 134 8.39 7.69 2.64
N TYR A 135 7.15 7.49 3.09
CA TYR A 135 6.01 8.33 2.71
C TYR A 135 6.25 9.82 3.01
N ARG A 136 6.85 10.15 4.16
CA ARG A 136 7.25 11.54 4.50
C ARG A 136 8.24 12.15 3.52
N LYS A 137 9.17 11.34 3.00
CA LYS A 137 10.16 11.78 2.01
C LYS A 137 9.54 11.93 0.62
N SER A 138 8.60 11.05 0.27
CA SER A 138 8.00 11.02 -1.08
C SER A 138 6.84 12.00 -1.28
N SER A 139 5.98 12.24 -0.28
CA SER A 139 4.77 13.06 -0.45
C SER A 139 5.00 14.50 -0.05
N LYS A 140 4.61 15.46 -0.89
CA LYS A 140 4.61 16.90 -0.56
C LYS A 140 3.53 17.26 0.47
N GLN A 141 2.53 16.41 0.64
CA GLN A 141 1.38 16.60 1.53
C GLN A 141 1.43 15.67 2.75
N TRP A 142 2.63 15.17 3.10
CA TRP A 142 2.81 14.23 4.19
C TRP A 142 2.30 14.80 5.52
N SER A 143 2.56 16.08 5.82
CA SER A 143 2.26 16.67 7.12
C SER A 143 0.76 16.71 7.40
N SER A 144 -0.05 17.23 6.47
CA SER A 144 -1.50 17.26 6.61
C SER A 144 -2.10 15.85 6.68
N THR A 145 -1.57 14.92 5.87
CA THR A 145 -2.01 13.52 5.86
C THR A 145 -1.72 12.82 7.19
N LEU A 146 -0.51 12.93 7.74
CA LEU A 146 -0.14 12.25 8.99
C LEU A 146 -0.81 12.87 10.22
N ASN A 147 -1.00 14.19 10.23
CA ASN A 147 -1.82 14.84 11.25
C ASN A 147 -3.25 14.30 11.22
N LYS A 148 -3.79 14.06 10.03
CA LYS A 148 -5.12 13.48 9.89
C LYS A 148 -5.15 11.99 10.25
N LEU A 149 -4.10 11.23 9.91
CA LEU A 149 -3.93 9.83 10.32
C LEU A 149 -3.97 9.69 11.84
N ALA A 150 -3.35 10.59 12.60
CA ALA A 150 -3.45 10.60 14.05
C ALA A 150 -4.92 10.72 14.55
N GLN A 151 -5.73 11.56 13.89
CA GLN A 151 -7.16 11.71 14.21
C GLN A 151 -7.97 10.47 13.80
N VAL A 152 -7.66 9.85 12.65
CA VAL A 152 -8.27 8.59 12.20
C VAL A 152 -7.98 7.46 13.20
N ARG A 153 -6.72 7.31 13.64
CA ARG A 153 -6.30 6.32 14.65
C ARG A 153 -7.11 6.43 15.95
N GLN A 154 -7.33 7.66 16.45
CA GLN A 154 -8.13 7.89 17.66
C GLN A 154 -9.59 7.45 17.50
N ARG A 155 -10.19 7.72 16.34
CA ARG A 155 -11.57 7.31 16.02
C ARG A 155 -11.70 5.80 15.86
N GLY A 156 -10.71 5.16 15.19
CA GLY A 156 -10.68 3.72 15.00
C GLY A 156 -10.58 2.94 16.33
N ARG A 157 -9.76 3.42 17.28
CA ARG A 157 -9.64 2.80 18.62
C ARG A 157 -10.93 2.81 19.42
N LYS A 158 -11.76 3.87 19.29
CA LYS A 158 -13.05 3.96 19.99
C LYS A 158 -14.05 2.90 19.51
N ARG A 159 -13.97 2.48 18.25
CA ARG A 159 -14.85 1.43 17.69
C ARG A 159 -14.48 0.02 18.18
N THR A 160 -13.22 -0.23 18.53
CA THR A 160 -12.76 -1.53 19.03
C THR A 160 -13.12 -1.78 20.51
N MET A 161 -13.41 -0.73 21.29
CA MET A 161 -13.84 -0.85 22.70
C MET A 161 -15.37 -1.08 22.86
N VAL A 162 -16.12 -1.06 21.77
CA VAL A 162 -17.56 -1.39 21.75
C VAL A 162 -17.71 -2.64 20.90
N GLY A 163 -17.28 -3.77 21.44
CA GLY A 163 -17.34 -5.10 20.84
C GLY A 163 -17.32 -6.15 21.93
#